data_AF-A0A0Q7XLC6-F1
#
_entry.id   AF-A0A0Q7XLC6-F1
#
_cell.length_a   1.000
_cell.length_b   1.000
_cell.length_c   1.000
_cell.angle_alpha   90.00
_cell.angle_beta   90.00
_cell.angle_gamma   90.00
#
_symmetry.space_group_name_H-M   'P 1'
#
loop_
_entity.id
_entity.type
_entity.pdbx_description
1 polymer ?
#
loop_
_entity_poly.entity_id
_entity_poly.type
_entity_poly.pdbx_seq_one_letter_code
_entity_poly.pdbx_strand_id
1 'polypeptide(L)' 'MAKKKEELDPETLELIQWCIEVEGFLVKGGATVEQAQDHIEEQIEWFTDLFYDGLTPEEAAKEALA' A
#
# COMPACT_ATOMS: atom_id res chain seq x y z
N MET A 1 -16.61 -19.65 -7.30
CA MET A 1 -16.77 -19.08 -8.65
C MET A 1 -15.54 -19.43 -9.44
N ALA A 2 -15.65 -20.17 -10.54
CA ALA A 2 -14.53 -20.32 -11.47
C ALA A 2 -14.40 -19.01 -12.23
N LYS A 3 -13.39 -18.19 -11.91
CA LYS A 3 -13.07 -17.00 -12.70
C LYS A 3 -11.64 -17.12 -13.20
N LYS A 4 -11.50 -16.80 -14.47
CA LYS A 4 -10.26 -16.83 -15.26
C LYS A 4 -9.14 -16.11 -14.49
N LYS A 5 -7.88 -16.39 -14.81
CA LYS A 5 -6.78 -15.44 -14.55
C LYS A 5 -7.17 -14.12 -15.23
N GLU A 6 -7.92 -13.27 -14.53
CA GLU A 6 -8.04 -11.86 -14.84
C GLU A 6 -6.69 -11.30 -14.41
N GLU A 7 -5.81 -11.08 -15.39
CA GLU A 7 -4.59 -10.31 -15.15
C GLU A 7 -5.08 -8.96 -14.60
N LEU A 8 -4.72 -8.65 -13.35
CA LEU A 8 -5.02 -7.34 -12.77
C LEU A 8 -4.44 -6.28 -13.71
N ASP A 9 -5.19 -5.19 -13.93
CA ASP A 9 -4.71 -4.10 -14.76
C ASP A 9 -3.35 -3.60 -14.24
N PRO A 10 -2.42 -3.17 -15.12
CA PRO A 10 -1.06 -2.78 -14.73
C PRO A 10 -1.01 -1.78 -13.58
N GLU A 11 -1.92 -0.80 -13.60
CA GLU A 11 -2.03 0.22 -12.56
C GLU A 11 -2.42 -0.37 -11.20
N THR A 12 -3.28 -1.40 -11.17
CA THR A 12 -3.63 -2.10 -9.93
C THR A 12 -2.42 -2.88 -9.39
N LEU A 13 -1.61 -3.48 -10.27
CA LEU A 13 -0.36 -4.13 -9.87
C LEU A 13 0.66 -3.12 -9.34
N GLU A 14 0.74 -1.94 -9.95
CA GLU A 14 1.60 -0.85 -9.49
C GLU A 14 1.18 -0.36 -8.10
N LEU A 15 -0.12 -0.13 -7.87
CA LEU A 15 -0.64 0.24 -6.56
C LEU A 15 -0.36 -0.84 -5.51
N ILE A 16 -0.60 -2.12 -5.83
CA ILE A 16 -0.31 -3.23 -4.91
C ILE A 16 1.18 -3.27 -4.57
N GLN A 17 2.06 -3.18 -5.57
CA GLN A 17 3.50 -3.18 -5.34
C GLN A 17 3.94 -1.99 -4.50
N TRP A 18 3.36 -0.82 -4.76
CA TRP A 18 3.60 0.40 -4.01
C TRP A 18 3.16 0.25 -2.53
N CYS A 19 1.98 -0.31 -2.26
CA CYS A 19 1.51 -0.58 -0.90
C CYS A 19 2.40 -1.59 -0.16
N ILE A 20 2.93 -2.61 -0.85
CA ILE A 20 3.91 -3.56 -0.27
C ILE A 20 5.20 -2.83 0.15
N GLU A 21 5.66 -1.85 -0.64
CA GLU A 21 6.82 -1.04 -0.28
C GLU A 21 6.53 -0.16 0.96
N VAL A 22 5.35 0.47 1.02
CA VAL A 22 4.88 1.21 2.21
C VAL A 22 4.91 0.32 3.45
N GLU A 23 4.35 -0.89 3.38
CA GLU A 23 4.38 -1.87 4.47
C GLU A 23 5.80 -2.09 4.99
N GLY A 24 6.76 -2.28 4.08
CA GLY A 24 8.17 -2.44 4.43
C GLY A 24 8.76 -1.24 5.18
N PHE A 25 8.31 -0.02 4.88
CA PHE A 25 8.71 1.18 5.62
C PHE A 25 8.01 1.31 6.97
N LEU A 26 6.72 0.99 7.06
CA LEU A 26 5.98 0.94 8.34
C LEU A 26 6.61 -0.06 9.31
N VAL A 27 6.99 -1.25 8.81
CA VAL A 27 7.68 -2.28 9.60
C VAL A 27 9.08 -1.80 10.04
N LYS A 28 9.83 -1.10 9.18
CA LYS A 28 11.09 -0.45 9.57
C LYS A 28 10.88 0.65 10.62
N GLY A 29 9.71 1.30 10.61
CA GLY A 29 9.27 2.26 11.63
C GLY A 29 8.87 1.63 12.97
N GLY A 30 8.75 0.30 13.04
CA GLY A 30 8.48 -0.44 14.28
C GLY A 30 7.10 -1.10 14.34
N ALA A 31 6.27 -0.99 13.29
CA ALA A 31 5.03 -1.76 13.19
C ALA A 31 5.32 -3.26 12.97
N THR A 32 4.43 -4.13 13.42
CA THR A 32 4.42 -5.51 12.93
C THR A 32 3.86 -5.55 11.51
N VAL A 33 4.11 -6.65 10.78
CA VAL A 33 3.53 -6.87 9.45
C VAL A 33 2.00 -6.81 9.52
N GLU A 34 1.39 -7.45 10.52
CA GLU A 34 -0.06 -7.43 10.73
C GLU A 34 -0.58 -6.01 10.95
N GLN A 35 0.06 -5.21 11.80
CA GLN A 35 -0.33 -3.82 12.03
C GLN A 35 -0.19 -2.94 10.78
N ALA A 36 0.86 -3.16 9.99
CA ALA A 36 1.06 -2.42 8.74
C ALA A 36 0.00 -2.79 7.69
N GLN A 37 -0.32 -4.08 7.56
CA GLN A 37 -1.38 -4.56 6.66
C GLN A 37 -2.75 -4.06 7.08
N ASP A 38 -3.12 -4.21 8.35
CA ASP A 38 -4.38 -3.71 8.90
C ASP A 38 -4.52 -2.20 8.64
N HIS A 39 -3.45 -1.43 8.88
CA HIS A 39 -3.46 0.01 8.63
C HIS A 39 -3.63 0.35 7.15
N ILE A 40 -2.93 -0.35 6.25
CA ILE A 40 -3.05 -0.16 4.80
C ILE A 40 -4.46 -0.52 4.31
N GLU A 41 -5.05 -1.61 4.83
CA GLU A 41 -6.41 -2.02 4.50
C GLU A 41 -7.46 -1.03 5.03
N GLU A 42 -7.31 -0.57 6.27
CA GLU A 42 -8.20 0.43 6.88
C GLU A 42 -8.12 1.79 6.16
N GLN A 43 -6.95 2.16 5.64
CA GLN A 43 -6.68 3.44 4.99
C GLN A 43 -6.51 3.30 3.46
N ILE A 44 -7.07 2.25 2.85
CA ILE A 44 -6.79 1.95 1.43
C ILE A 44 -7.19 3.09 0.49
N GLU A 45 -8.28 3.80 0.78
CA GLU A 45 -8.71 4.96 0.00
C GLU A 45 -7.68 6.11 0.09
N TRP A 46 -7.15 6.36 1.29
CA TRP A 46 -6.12 7.38 1.51
C TRP A 46 -4.79 7.01 0.84
N PHE A 47 -4.34 5.76 0.95
CA PHE A 47 -3.13 5.29 0.26
C PHE A 47 -3.28 5.33 -1.27
N THR A 48 -4.48 5.06 -1.77
CA THR A 48 -4.78 5.17 -3.19
C THR A 48 -4.68 6.63 -3.66
N ASP A 49 -5.20 7.59 -2.88
CA ASP A 49 -5.03 9.02 -3.16
C ASP A 49 -3.54 9.41 -3.19
N LEU A 50 -2.73 8.98 -2.20
CA LEU A 50 -1.29 9.27 -2.17
C LEU A 50 -0.54 8.70 -3.38
N PHE A 51 -0.91 7.50 -3.82
CA PHE A 51 -0.36 6.88 -5.03
C PHE A 51 -0.67 7.72 -6.28
N TYR A 52 -1.92 8.16 -6.45
CA TYR A 52 -2.30 9.01 -7.58
C TYR A 52 -1.75 10.44 -7.49
N ASP A 53 -1.51 10.94 -6.28
CA ASP A 53 -0.80 12.20 -6.03
C ASP A 53 0.71 12.09 -6.33
N GLY A 54 1.21 10.87 -6.60
CA GLY A 54 2.57 10.61 -7.04
C GLY A 54 3.59 10.56 -5.90
N LEU A 55 3.15 10.33 -4.66
CA LEU A 55 4.06 10.15 -3.53
C LEU A 55 4.84 8.84 -3.68
N THR A 56 6.09 8.85 -3.22
CA THR A 56 6.85 7.61 -3.09
C THR A 56 6.34 6.79 -1.89
N PRO A 57 6.53 5.45 -1.89
CA PRO A 57 6.15 4.62 -0.74
C PRO A 57 6.80 5.06 0.58
N GLU A 58 8.03 5.59 0.53
CA GLU A 58 8.72 6.10 1.71
C GLU A 58 8.06 7.39 2.25
N GLU A 59 7.62 8.29 1.38
CA GLU A 59 6.91 9.51 1.76
C GLU A 59 5.55 9.17 2.37
N ALA A 60 4.78 8.30 1.73
CA ALA A 60 3.49 7.84 2.28
C ALA A 60 3.63 7.15 3.64
N ALA A 61 4.67 6.33 3.82
CA ALA A 61 4.96 5.73 5.12
C ALA A 61 5.34 6.77 6.19
N LYS A 62 6.04 7.85 5.82
CA LYS A 62 6.33 8.95 6.77
C LYS A 62 5.06 9.69 7.17
N GLU A 63 4.16 9.96 6.22
CA GLU A 63 2.85 10.57 6.50
C GLU A 63 2.00 9.68 7.41
N ALA A 64 2.03 8.36 7.21
CA ALA A 64 1.31 7.40 8.06
C ALA A 64 1.88 7.27 9.48
N LEU A 65 3.17 7.61 9.68
CA LEU A 65 3.86 7.56 10.98
C LEU A 65 3.87 8.91 11.72
N ALA A 66 3.43 10.00 11.07
CA ALA A 66 3.43 11.36 11.62
C ALA A 66 2.24 11.61 12.57
#